data_AF-A0AAI8ZPA8-F1
#
_entry.id   AF-A0AAI8ZPA8-F1
#
_cell.length_a   1.000
_cell.length_b   1.000
_cell.length_c   1.000
_cell.angle_alpha   90.00
_cell.angle_beta   90.00
_cell.angle_gamma   90.00
#
_symmetry.space_group_name_H-M   'P 1'
#
loop_
_entity.id
_entity.type
_entity.pdbx_description
1 polymer ?
#
loop_
_entity_poly.entity_id
_entity_poly.type
_entity_poly.pdbx_seq_one_letter_code
_entity_poly.pdbx_strand_id
1 'polypeptide(L)'
;MSSIKIDRNLYPKIISDFLSGNTLQEISQPLGVSRERIRQILEENGLTGKDGGVAAKVAKRIEAKAKLDIQKYGCTKEQIKQIQHGYQSKTRTPFHLFKSQRSNARVRGVEWNLLFWDWWMIWKESGHWEHRGRGIGHYCMCRKEDLGAYEKGNVYIDLSPNNSVLGRVLGFERGTKQSFVYRLIKAAGGPAAVSREISVDKNYMSQLINRNEIPHSWLSNGKAQKLADLTAGSFTYEQILEEKAA
;
A
#
# COMPACT_ATOMS: atom_id res chain seq x y z
N MET A 1 -64.89 -18.73 0.15
CA MET A 1 -64.18 -19.70 -0.72
C MET A 1 -63.56 -20.76 0.17
N SER A 2 -63.88 -22.04 -0.04
CA SER A 2 -63.33 -23.15 0.74
C SER A 2 -61.79 -23.15 0.61
N SER A 3 -61.08 -23.18 1.73
CA SER A 3 -59.62 -23.35 1.73
C SER A 3 -59.30 -24.69 1.09
N ILE A 4 -58.63 -24.69 -0.05
CA ILE A 4 -58.17 -25.91 -0.71
C ILE A 4 -57.26 -26.63 0.30
N LYS A 5 -57.71 -27.81 0.74
CA LYS A 5 -56.96 -28.64 1.69
C LYS A 5 -55.83 -29.32 0.93
N ILE A 6 -54.59 -28.93 1.24
CA ILE A 6 -53.39 -29.64 0.81
C ILE A 6 -53.17 -30.82 1.75
N ASP A 7 -52.83 -31.99 1.19
CA ASP A 7 -52.40 -33.14 1.97
C ASP A 7 -51.17 -32.77 2.83
N ARG A 8 -51.23 -33.10 4.13
CA ARG A 8 -50.11 -32.88 5.07
C ARG A 8 -48.83 -33.60 4.63
N ASN A 9 -48.93 -34.67 3.85
CA ASN A 9 -47.77 -35.35 3.27
C ASN A 9 -46.92 -34.43 2.35
N LEU A 10 -47.49 -33.35 1.84
CA LEU A 10 -46.78 -32.37 1.00
C LEU A 10 -46.11 -31.26 1.81
N TYR A 11 -46.40 -31.12 3.10
CA TYR A 11 -45.85 -30.06 3.94
C TYR A 11 -44.31 -30.09 4.01
N PRO A 12 -43.64 -31.25 4.17
CA PRO A 12 -42.18 -31.30 4.19
C PRO A 12 -41.55 -30.76 2.91
N LYS A 13 -42.18 -31.02 1.76
CA LYS A 13 -41.72 -30.49 0.47
C LYS A 13 -41.89 -28.97 0.39
N ILE A 14 -43.06 -28.45 0.79
CA ILE A 14 -43.33 -27.00 0.83
C ILE A 14 -42.31 -26.27 1.72
N ILE A 15 -42.00 -26.84 2.89
CA ILE A 15 -41.01 -26.31 3.82
C ILE A 15 -39.62 -26.32 3.18
N SER A 16 -39.20 -27.46 2.62
CA SER A 16 -37.91 -27.60 1.96
C SER A 16 -37.74 -26.60 0.81
N ASP A 17 -38.75 -26.48 -0.06
CA ASP A 17 -38.74 -25.56 -1.20
C ASP A 17 -38.62 -24.10 -0.70
N PHE A 18 -39.37 -23.74 0.34
CA PHE A 18 -39.29 -22.40 0.95
C PHE A 18 -37.90 -22.13 1.53
N LEU A 19 -37.35 -23.03 2.34
CA LEU A 19 -36.01 -22.90 2.93
C LEU A 19 -34.91 -22.85 1.85
N SER A 20 -35.11 -23.53 0.72
CA SER A 20 -34.18 -23.49 -0.41
C SER A 20 -34.16 -22.14 -1.14
N GLY A 21 -35.19 -21.31 -0.94
CA GLY A 21 -35.31 -19.96 -1.48
C GLY A 21 -36.50 -19.74 -2.43
N ASN A 22 -37.38 -20.73 -2.60
CA ASN A 22 -38.58 -20.56 -3.43
C ASN A 22 -39.57 -19.64 -2.73
N THR A 23 -40.12 -18.69 -3.48
CA THR A 23 -41.13 -17.75 -2.98
C THR A 23 -42.48 -18.45 -2.82
N LEU A 24 -43.35 -17.85 -2.00
CA LEU A 24 -44.72 -18.36 -1.84
C LEU A 24 -45.44 -18.51 -3.19
N GLN A 25 -45.18 -17.62 -4.15
CA GLN A 25 -45.77 -17.68 -5.50
C GLN A 25 -45.22 -18.87 -6.30
N GLU A 26 -43.90 -19.08 -6.28
CA GLU A 26 -43.23 -20.17 -6.99
C GLU A 26 -43.70 -21.54 -6.45
N ILE A 27 -43.97 -21.63 -5.14
CA ILE A 27 -44.49 -22.84 -4.50
C ILE A 27 -45.99 -23.02 -4.77
N SER A 28 -46.77 -21.92 -4.75
CA SER A 28 -48.22 -22.00 -4.85
C SER A 28 -48.73 -22.36 -6.25
N GLN A 29 -48.06 -21.89 -7.30
CA GLN A 29 -48.47 -22.14 -8.69
C GLN A 29 -48.57 -23.62 -9.07
N PRO A 30 -47.54 -24.46 -8.88
CA PRO A 30 -47.61 -25.88 -9.27
C PRO A 30 -48.61 -26.67 -8.43
N LEU A 31 -48.97 -26.18 -7.24
CA LEU A 31 -49.92 -26.82 -6.32
C LEU A 31 -51.37 -26.34 -6.53
N GLY A 32 -51.60 -25.34 -7.39
CA GLY A 32 -52.95 -24.81 -7.65
C GLY A 32 -53.60 -24.12 -6.44
N VAL A 33 -52.80 -23.61 -5.50
CA VAL A 33 -53.27 -22.97 -4.27
C VAL A 33 -52.88 -21.50 -4.20
N SER A 34 -53.48 -20.75 -3.27
CA SER A 34 -53.11 -19.36 -3.04
C SER A 34 -51.78 -19.24 -2.29
N ARG A 35 -51.05 -18.14 -2.51
CA ARG A 35 -49.86 -17.75 -1.72
C ARG A 35 -50.15 -17.71 -0.22
N GLU A 36 -51.34 -17.22 0.12
CA GLU A 36 -51.81 -17.11 1.50
C GLU A 36 -51.95 -18.47 2.17
N ARG A 37 -52.38 -19.51 1.42
CA ARG A 37 -52.43 -20.86 1.96
C ARG A 37 -51.03 -21.42 2.25
N ILE A 38 -50.05 -21.17 1.37
CA ILE A 38 -48.66 -21.57 1.62
C ILE A 38 -48.11 -20.85 2.86
N ARG A 39 -48.40 -19.55 3.02
CA ARG A 39 -48.02 -18.78 4.22
C ARG A 39 -48.56 -19.41 5.51
N GLN A 40 -49.85 -19.76 5.52
CA GLN A 40 -50.48 -20.42 6.67
C GLN A 40 -49.82 -21.76 7.00
N ILE A 41 -49.52 -22.59 6.00
CA ILE A 41 -48.83 -23.87 6.21
C ILE A 41 -47.45 -23.65 6.83
N LEU A 42 -46.70 -22.65 6.37
CA LEU A 42 -45.38 -22.32 6.93
C LEU A 42 -45.50 -21.84 8.38
N GLU A 43 -46.48 -20.98 8.69
CA GLU A 43 -46.73 -20.50 10.06
C GLU A 43 -47.21 -21.60 11.01
N GLU A 44 -48.05 -22.52 10.54
CA GLU A 44 -48.45 -23.75 11.26
C GLU A 44 -47.21 -24.59 11.66
N ASN A 45 -46.10 -24.46 10.92
CA ASN A 45 -44.82 -25.14 11.17
C ASN A 45 -43.74 -24.20 11.76
N GLY A 46 -44.12 -23.04 12.29
CA GLY A 46 -43.21 -22.12 12.98
C GLY A 46 -42.27 -21.33 12.08
N LEU A 47 -42.50 -21.32 10.77
CA LEU A 47 -41.67 -20.60 9.80
C LEU A 47 -42.26 -19.23 9.47
N THR A 48 -41.37 -18.28 9.29
CA THR A 48 -41.69 -16.89 8.96
C THR A 48 -41.02 -16.49 7.65
N GLY A 49 -41.32 -15.28 7.18
CA GLY A 49 -40.67 -14.71 5.99
C GLY A 49 -39.14 -14.58 6.09
N LYS A 50 -38.55 -14.70 7.29
CA LYS A 50 -37.09 -14.61 7.51
C LYS A 50 -36.36 -15.92 7.25
N ASP A 51 -37.07 -17.04 7.29
CA ASP A 51 -36.46 -18.38 7.28
C ASP A 51 -36.21 -18.91 5.86
N GLY A 52 -36.93 -18.38 4.87
CA GLY A 52 -36.91 -18.89 3.49
C GLY A 52 -37.20 -17.86 2.42
N GLY A 53 -37.58 -18.34 1.23
CA GLY A 53 -37.94 -17.53 0.07
C GLY A 53 -36.85 -16.52 -0.31
N VAL A 54 -37.24 -15.26 -0.43
CA VAL A 54 -36.33 -14.17 -0.80
C VAL A 54 -35.22 -14.00 0.25
N ALA A 55 -35.51 -14.18 1.54
CA ALA A 55 -34.50 -14.04 2.60
C ALA A 55 -33.38 -15.08 2.43
N ALA A 56 -33.72 -16.34 2.15
CA ALA A 56 -32.75 -17.39 1.86
C ALA A 56 -31.96 -17.12 0.57
N LYS A 57 -32.61 -16.63 -0.51
CA LYS A 57 -31.92 -16.21 -1.75
C LYS A 57 -30.91 -15.09 -1.49
N VAL A 58 -31.29 -14.08 -0.71
CA VAL A 58 -30.41 -12.96 -0.33
C VAL A 58 -29.25 -13.46 0.52
N ALA A 59 -29.50 -14.31 1.51
CA ALA A 59 -28.45 -14.90 2.35
C ALA A 59 -27.43 -15.69 1.52
N LYS A 60 -27.88 -16.56 0.61
CA LYS A 60 -27.01 -17.29 -0.33
C LYS A 60 -26.18 -16.34 -1.19
N ARG A 61 -26.77 -15.25 -1.69
CA ARG A 61 -26.05 -14.24 -2.48
C ARG A 61 -24.98 -13.52 -1.65
N ILE A 62 -25.28 -13.18 -0.40
CA ILE A 62 -24.32 -12.55 0.52
C ILE A 62 -23.16 -13.51 0.77
N GLU A 63 -23.44 -14.78 1.06
CA GLU A 63 -22.41 -15.81 1.27
C GLU A 63 -21.54 -16.01 0.03
N ALA A 64 -22.14 -16.15 -1.15
CA ALA A 64 -21.41 -16.27 -2.41
C ALA A 64 -20.53 -15.04 -2.67
N LYS A 65 -21.07 -13.84 -2.39
CA LYS A 65 -20.31 -12.59 -2.52
C LYS A 65 -19.14 -12.52 -1.55
N ALA A 66 -19.31 -13.00 -0.31
CA ALA A 66 -18.26 -13.07 0.70
C ALA A 66 -17.15 -14.03 0.27
N LYS A 67 -17.49 -15.21 -0.26
CA LYS A 67 -16.51 -16.17 -0.84
C LYS A 67 -15.70 -15.52 -1.96
N LEU A 68 -16.37 -14.80 -2.87
CA LEU A 68 -15.70 -14.07 -3.95
C LEU A 68 -14.80 -12.94 -3.44
N ASP A 69 -15.21 -12.20 -2.39
CA ASP A 69 -14.36 -11.17 -1.80
C ASP A 69 -13.09 -11.76 -1.16
N ILE A 70 -13.24 -12.88 -0.43
CA ILE A 70 -12.11 -13.60 0.16
C ILE A 70 -11.15 -14.07 -0.95
N GLN A 71 -11.67 -14.68 -2.02
CA GLN A 71 -10.81 -15.12 -3.14
C GLN A 71 -10.09 -13.94 -3.80
N LYS A 72 -10.77 -12.81 -3.98
CA LYS A 72 -10.24 -11.65 -4.71
C LYS A 72 -9.26 -10.80 -3.89
N TYR A 73 -9.47 -10.71 -2.58
CA TYR A 73 -8.74 -9.78 -1.71
C TYR A 73 -8.00 -10.46 -0.57
N GLY A 74 -8.24 -11.75 -0.31
CA GLY A 74 -7.68 -12.49 0.82
C GLY A 74 -8.36 -12.19 2.16
N CYS A 75 -9.44 -11.40 2.17
CA CYS A 75 -10.11 -10.95 3.40
C CYS A 75 -11.60 -10.66 3.19
N THR A 76 -12.34 -10.56 4.29
CA THR A 76 -13.74 -10.17 4.30
C THR A 76 -13.93 -8.67 4.09
N LYS A 77 -15.15 -8.26 3.74
CA LYS A 77 -15.51 -6.84 3.59
C LYS A 77 -15.44 -6.10 4.92
N GLU A 78 -15.76 -6.79 6.01
CA GLU A 78 -15.73 -6.29 7.38
C GLU A 78 -14.29 -5.97 7.79
N GLN A 79 -13.33 -6.86 7.48
CA GLN A 79 -11.91 -6.62 7.71
C GLN A 79 -11.42 -5.37 6.96
N ILE A 80 -11.81 -5.21 5.69
CA ILE A 80 -11.47 -4.00 4.91
C ILE A 80 -12.03 -2.74 5.59
N LYS A 81 -13.30 -2.77 6.03
CA LYS A 81 -13.94 -1.64 6.70
C LYS A 81 -13.24 -1.27 8.01
N GLN A 82 -12.88 -2.26 8.82
CA GLN A 82 -12.19 -2.05 10.10
C GLN A 82 -10.87 -1.31 9.89
N ILE A 83 -10.09 -1.73 8.90
CA ILE A 83 -8.80 -1.08 8.58
C ILE A 83 -9.00 0.35 8.06
N GLN A 84 -10.10 0.61 7.36
CA GLN A 84 -10.38 1.94 6.78
C GLN A 84 -10.94 2.94 7.79
N HIS A 85 -11.57 2.49 8.87
CA HIS A 85 -12.32 3.33 9.81
C HIS A 85 -11.50 4.47 10.44
N GLY A 86 -10.17 4.30 10.58
CA GLY A 86 -9.28 5.31 11.16
C GLY A 86 -8.80 6.42 10.21
N TYR A 87 -9.15 6.36 8.92
CA TYR A 87 -8.61 7.28 7.91
C TYR A 87 -9.61 8.37 7.55
N GLN A 88 -9.24 9.62 7.81
CA GLN A 88 -10.03 10.80 7.41
C GLN A 88 -10.16 10.92 5.88
N SER A 89 -9.15 10.49 5.13
CA SER A 89 -9.13 10.55 3.68
C SER A 89 -9.16 9.16 3.04
N LYS A 90 -10.09 8.97 2.09
CA LYS A 90 -10.20 7.74 1.30
C LYS A 90 -8.93 7.42 0.51
N THR A 91 -8.15 8.42 0.11
CA THR A 91 -6.91 8.23 -0.68
C THR A 91 -5.75 7.71 0.15
N ARG A 92 -5.81 7.89 1.49
CA ARG A 92 -4.78 7.41 2.42
C ARG A 92 -5.07 6.02 2.98
N THR A 93 -6.26 5.47 2.70
CA THR A 93 -6.63 4.14 3.17
C THR A 93 -5.68 3.06 2.61
N PRO A 94 -5.36 2.01 3.38
CA PRO A 94 -4.53 0.91 2.91
C PRO A 94 -5.03 0.29 1.60
N PHE A 95 -6.35 0.16 1.47
CA PHE A 95 -6.96 -0.39 0.25
C PHE A 95 -6.77 0.50 -0.98
N HIS A 96 -6.80 1.83 -0.82
CA HIS A 96 -6.51 2.75 -1.92
C HIS A 96 -5.02 2.66 -2.32
N LEU A 97 -4.13 2.62 -1.33
CA LEU A 97 -2.69 2.54 -1.54
C LEU A 97 -2.27 1.22 -2.20
N PHE A 98 -2.89 0.10 -1.83
CA PHE A 98 -2.76 -1.19 -2.53
C PHE A 98 -3.13 -1.07 -4.01
N LYS A 99 -4.32 -0.51 -4.31
CA LYS A 99 -4.78 -0.35 -5.70
C LYS A 99 -3.84 0.55 -6.52
N SER A 100 -3.34 1.62 -5.91
CA SER A 100 -2.38 2.53 -6.53
C SER A 100 -1.06 1.81 -6.85
N GLN A 101 -0.50 1.07 -5.89
CA GLN A 101 0.75 0.34 -6.09
C GLN A 101 0.61 -0.75 -7.15
N ARG A 102 -0.49 -1.51 -7.14
CA ARG A 102 -0.81 -2.52 -8.16
C ARG A 102 -0.92 -1.90 -9.55
N SER A 103 -1.59 -0.75 -9.67
CA SER A 103 -1.67 -0.03 -10.94
C SER A 103 -0.28 0.41 -11.43
N ASN A 104 0.56 0.93 -10.54
CA ASN A 104 1.93 1.34 -10.87
C ASN A 104 2.83 0.15 -11.24
N ALA A 105 2.63 -1.02 -10.65
CA ALA A 105 3.31 -2.25 -11.06
C ALA A 105 2.92 -2.63 -12.49
N ARG A 106 1.61 -2.65 -12.79
CA ARG A 106 1.10 -2.90 -14.15
C ARG A 106 1.66 -1.94 -15.19
N VAL A 107 1.70 -0.64 -14.90
CA VAL A 107 2.28 0.37 -15.82
C VAL A 107 3.76 0.12 -16.09
N ARG A 108 4.50 -0.41 -15.10
CA ARG A 108 5.91 -0.78 -15.22
C ARG A 108 6.14 -2.16 -15.84
N GLY A 109 5.09 -2.89 -16.19
CA GLY A 109 5.20 -4.29 -16.66
C GLY A 109 5.63 -5.28 -15.58
N VAL A 110 5.45 -4.93 -14.30
CA VAL A 110 5.79 -5.82 -13.17
C VAL A 110 4.56 -6.62 -12.77
N GLU A 111 4.71 -7.94 -12.71
CA GLU A 111 3.65 -8.87 -12.31
C GLU A 111 3.23 -8.67 -10.85
N TRP A 112 1.96 -8.94 -10.55
CA TRP A 112 1.35 -8.71 -9.25
C TRP A 112 0.50 -9.90 -8.81
N ASN A 113 1.02 -10.67 -7.85
CA ASN A 113 0.39 -11.87 -7.31
C ASN A 113 0.00 -11.72 -5.82
N LEU A 114 0.17 -10.53 -5.23
CA LEU A 114 -0.32 -10.22 -3.89
C LEU A 114 -1.83 -9.94 -3.86
N LEU A 115 -2.54 -10.63 -2.97
CA LEU A 115 -3.87 -10.20 -2.54
C LEU A 115 -3.77 -9.00 -1.60
N PHE A 116 -4.87 -8.26 -1.44
CA PHE A 116 -4.88 -7.08 -0.56
C PHE A 116 -4.53 -7.45 0.89
N TRP A 117 -5.07 -8.55 1.40
CA TRP A 117 -4.83 -8.98 2.78
C TRP A 117 -3.37 -9.31 3.02
N ASP A 118 -2.74 -10.03 2.09
CA ASP A 118 -1.34 -10.38 2.18
C ASP A 118 -0.46 -9.14 2.16
N TRP A 119 -0.75 -8.23 1.23
CA TRP A 119 -0.07 -6.94 1.14
C TRP A 119 -0.21 -6.14 2.45
N TRP A 120 -1.39 -6.14 3.06
CA TRP A 120 -1.65 -5.45 4.32
C TRP A 120 -0.92 -6.08 5.50
N MET A 121 -0.94 -7.41 5.59
CA MET A 121 -0.25 -8.15 6.65
C MET A 121 1.26 -7.92 6.61
N ILE A 122 1.88 -7.91 5.43
CA ILE A 122 3.31 -7.60 5.27
C ILE A 122 3.64 -6.21 5.82
N TRP A 123 2.79 -5.21 5.53
CA TRP A 123 2.97 -3.86 6.08
C TRP A 123 2.75 -3.77 7.59
N LYS A 124 1.76 -4.51 8.10
CA LYS A 124 1.42 -4.53 9.52
C LYS A 124 2.52 -5.21 10.33
N GLU A 125 2.98 -6.38 9.88
CA GLU A 125 4.02 -7.18 10.52
C GLU A 125 5.38 -6.48 10.49
N SER A 126 5.65 -5.64 9.48
CA SER A 126 6.88 -4.86 9.44
C SER A 126 6.95 -3.72 10.46
N GLY A 127 5.82 -3.32 11.07
CA GLY A 127 5.77 -2.18 12.00
C GLY A 127 6.07 -0.80 11.39
N HIS A 128 6.21 -0.71 10.06
CA HIS A 128 6.65 0.52 9.37
C HIS A 128 5.54 1.20 8.57
N TRP A 129 4.29 0.77 8.74
CA TRP A 129 3.15 1.32 8.01
C TRP A 129 3.01 2.84 8.19
N GLU A 130 3.15 3.35 9.42
CA GLU A 130 3.05 4.79 9.71
C GLU A 130 4.13 5.63 9.03
N HIS A 131 5.27 5.01 8.68
CA HIS A 131 6.39 5.65 7.99
C HIS A 131 6.40 5.40 6.48
N ARG A 132 5.35 4.75 5.94
CA ARG A 132 5.20 4.53 4.51
C ARG A 132 5.12 5.85 3.76
N GLY A 133 5.89 5.99 2.69
CA GLY A 133 5.89 7.24 1.92
C GLY A 133 6.75 7.20 0.66
N ARG A 134 7.06 8.38 0.15
CA ARG A 134 7.97 8.59 -0.99
C ARG A 134 9.16 9.41 -0.50
N GLY A 135 10.35 9.10 -0.99
CA GLY A 135 11.56 9.87 -0.70
C GLY A 135 12.40 9.30 0.44
N ILE A 136 13.44 10.03 0.78
CA ILE A 136 14.44 9.63 1.80
C ILE A 136 13.75 9.54 3.17
N GLY A 137 14.08 8.50 3.94
CA GLY A 137 13.53 8.28 5.28
C GLY A 137 12.15 7.60 5.31
N HIS A 138 11.52 7.36 4.16
CA HIS A 138 10.25 6.66 4.07
C HIS A 138 10.39 5.21 3.63
N TYR A 139 9.56 4.37 4.23
CA TYR A 139 9.48 2.95 3.90
C TYR A 139 8.61 2.71 2.67
N CYS A 140 8.98 1.69 1.91
CA CYS A 140 8.24 1.19 0.76
C CYS A 140 8.32 -0.33 0.72
N MET A 141 7.40 -0.94 -0.04
CA MET A 141 7.44 -2.38 -0.30
C MET A 141 8.33 -2.64 -1.52
N CYS A 142 9.45 -3.27 -1.25
CA CYS A 142 10.50 -3.60 -2.19
C CYS A 142 10.31 -5.04 -2.71
N ARG A 143 10.83 -5.32 -3.91
CA ARG A 143 11.02 -6.69 -4.39
C ARG A 143 12.47 -7.10 -4.15
N LYS A 144 12.73 -8.36 -3.82
CA LYS A 144 14.11 -8.86 -3.67
C LYS A 144 14.85 -8.62 -4.97
N GLU A 145 16.01 -7.98 -4.86
CA GLU A 145 16.88 -7.65 -6.00
C GLU A 145 16.22 -6.79 -7.10
N ASP A 146 15.04 -6.23 -6.84
CA ASP A 146 14.19 -5.57 -7.84
C ASP A 146 13.77 -6.49 -9.01
N LEU A 147 13.68 -7.80 -8.76
CA LEU A 147 13.32 -8.85 -9.72
C LEU A 147 11.99 -9.53 -9.36
N GLY A 148 11.36 -10.18 -10.35
CA GLY A 148 10.15 -11.01 -10.15
C GLY A 148 8.86 -10.27 -9.86
N ALA A 149 7.81 -10.99 -9.47
CA ALA A 149 6.49 -10.40 -9.17
C ALA A 149 6.44 -9.76 -7.78
N TYR A 150 5.47 -8.87 -7.54
CA TYR A 150 5.02 -8.60 -6.18
C TYR A 150 4.24 -9.81 -5.66
N GLU A 151 4.89 -10.64 -4.84
CA GLU A 151 4.31 -11.87 -4.28
C GLU A 151 4.89 -12.18 -2.89
N LYS A 152 4.20 -13.06 -2.15
CA LYS A 152 4.71 -13.51 -0.84
C LYS A 152 6.08 -14.16 -1.01
N GLY A 153 7.02 -13.82 -0.12
CA GLY A 153 8.38 -14.34 -0.18
C GLY A 153 9.31 -13.61 -1.14
N ASN A 154 8.80 -12.83 -2.11
CA ASN A 154 9.62 -11.98 -2.98
C ASN A 154 9.57 -10.49 -2.61
N VAL A 155 8.79 -10.12 -1.60
CA VAL A 155 8.69 -8.72 -1.14
C VAL A 155 9.14 -8.55 0.30
N TYR A 156 9.59 -7.36 0.63
CA TYR A 156 9.97 -6.93 1.97
C TYR A 156 9.74 -5.43 2.14
N ILE A 157 9.72 -4.93 3.37
CA ILE A 157 9.57 -3.50 3.66
C ILE A 157 10.93 -2.93 4.02
N ASP A 158 11.33 -1.86 3.32
CA ASP A 158 12.62 -1.18 3.54
C ASP A 158 12.53 0.28 3.09
N LEU A 159 13.54 1.07 3.43
CA LEU A 159 13.67 2.46 3.04
C LEU A 159 13.76 2.59 1.51
N SER A 160 13.09 3.62 0.96
CA SER A 160 13.07 3.89 -0.49
C SER A 160 14.46 3.91 -1.17
N PRO A 161 15.55 4.42 -0.57
CA PRO A 161 16.89 4.36 -1.15
C PRO A 161 17.42 2.94 -1.37
N ASN A 162 16.98 1.97 -0.58
CA ASN A 162 17.41 0.57 -0.68
C ASN A 162 16.60 -0.23 -1.72
N ASN A 163 15.50 0.34 -2.23
CA ASN A 163 14.56 -0.35 -3.11
C ASN A 163 15.06 -0.50 -4.55
N SER A 164 15.84 0.46 -5.08
CA SER A 164 16.41 0.33 -6.42
C SER A 164 17.81 -0.29 -6.35
N VAL A 165 18.14 -1.19 -7.28
CA VAL A 165 19.52 -1.65 -7.50
C VAL A 165 20.44 -0.44 -7.64
N LEU A 166 20.02 0.57 -8.42
CA LEU A 166 20.72 1.85 -8.54
C LEU A 166 20.83 2.61 -7.21
N GLY A 167 19.83 2.59 -6.33
CA GLY A 167 19.88 3.24 -5.02
C GLY A 167 20.82 2.55 -4.04
N ARG A 168 20.90 1.21 -4.10
CA ARG A 168 21.90 0.41 -3.38
C ARG A 168 23.30 0.64 -3.93
N VAL A 169 23.48 0.64 -5.26
CA VAL A 169 24.76 0.91 -5.93
C VAL A 169 25.21 2.35 -5.66
N LEU A 170 24.36 3.35 -5.86
CA LEU A 170 24.66 4.75 -5.54
C LEU A 170 24.87 4.95 -4.03
N GLY A 171 24.13 4.26 -3.16
CA GLY A 171 24.31 4.31 -1.72
C GLY A 171 25.64 3.72 -1.27
N PHE A 172 26.03 2.58 -1.86
CA PHE A 172 27.33 1.95 -1.70
C PHE A 172 28.44 2.86 -2.23
N GLU A 173 28.33 3.35 -3.48
CA GLU A 173 29.28 4.28 -4.09
C GLU A 173 29.45 5.57 -3.26
N ARG A 174 28.35 6.16 -2.78
CA ARG A 174 28.36 7.33 -1.86
C ARG A 174 29.00 7.00 -0.50
N GLY A 175 28.82 5.77 -0.01
CA GLY A 175 29.45 5.28 1.22
C GLY A 175 30.95 5.04 1.06
N THR A 176 31.38 4.55 -0.10
CA THR A 176 32.76 4.13 -0.37
C THR A 176 33.66 5.22 -0.98
N LYS A 177 33.09 6.24 -1.65
CA LYS A 177 33.84 7.35 -2.25
C LYS A 177 33.33 8.69 -1.72
N GLN A 178 33.67 9.01 -0.48
CA GLN A 178 33.51 10.39 0.00
C GLN A 178 34.49 11.30 -0.75
N SER A 179 33.97 12.04 -1.72
CA SER A 179 34.74 12.98 -2.56
C SER A 179 35.45 14.03 -1.69
N PHE A 180 36.55 14.61 -2.19
CA PHE A 180 37.28 15.64 -1.46
C PHE A 180 36.36 16.79 -1.02
N VAL A 181 35.54 17.31 -1.96
CA VAL A 181 34.60 18.39 -1.68
C VAL A 181 33.56 17.97 -0.64
N TYR A 182 33.08 16.72 -0.65
CA TYR A 182 32.17 16.23 0.38
C TYR A 182 32.82 16.27 1.78
N ARG A 183 34.06 15.76 1.91
CA ARG A 183 34.77 15.72 3.19
C ARG A 183 35.08 17.14 3.69
N LEU A 184 35.51 18.02 2.79
CA LEU A 184 35.79 19.43 3.06
C LEU A 184 34.55 20.15 3.60
N ILE A 185 33.42 20.08 2.88
CA ILE A 185 32.18 20.74 3.30
C ILE A 185 31.64 20.17 4.61
N LYS A 186 31.77 18.86 4.83
CA LYS A 186 31.36 18.22 6.08
C LYS A 186 32.21 18.70 7.26
N ALA A 187 33.53 18.79 7.08
CA ALA A 187 34.44 19.33 8.09
C ALA A 187 34.16 20.81 8.40
N ALA A 188 33.73 21.58 7.40
CA ALA A 188 33.29 22.98 7.55
C ALA A 188 31.89 23.16 8.21
N GLY A 189 31.34 22.12 8.85
CA GLY A 189 30.04 22.18 9.52
C GLY A 189 28.83 21.86 8.62
N GLY A 190 29.07 21.37 7.40
CA GLY A 190 28.06 20.91 6.46
C GLY A 190 27.45 22.01 5.57
N PRO A 191 26.66 21.63 4.54
CA PRO A 191 26.25 22.54 3.47
C PRO A 191 25.47 23.77 3.93
N ALA A 192 24.70 23.67 5.01
CA ALA A 192 23.91 24.79 5.54
C ALA A 192 24.76 25.81 6.30
N ALA A 193 25.80 25.37 7.02
CA ALA A 193 26.74 26.28 7.69
C ALA A 193 27.58 27.02 6.65
N VAL A 194 28.18 26.26 5.73
CA VAL A 194 28.99 26.82 4.63
C VAL A 194 28.19 27.80 3.78
N SER A 195 26.97 27.43 3.34
CA SER A 195 26.10 28.30 2.53
C SER A 195 25.87 29.68 3.15
N ARG A 196 25.63 29.74 4.47
CA ARG A 196 25.47 31.01 5.21
C ARG A 196 26.78 31.80 5.24
N GLU A 197 27.88 31.13 5.54
CA GLU A 197 29.17 31.77 5.76
C GLU A 197 29.81 32.32 4.48
N ILE A 198 29.77 31.58 3.38
CA ILE A 198 30.38 32.03 2.11
C ILE A 198 29.37 32.69 1.16
N SER A 199 28.14 32.90 1.63
CA SER A 199 27.02 33.52 0.90
C SER A 199 26.82 32.88 -0.47
N VAL A 200 26.56 31.59 -0.45
CA VAL A 200 26.33 30.76 -1.64
C VAL A 200 25.04 29.98 -1.46
N ASP A 201 24.22 29.89 -2.51
CA ASP A 201 22.98 29.11 -2.47
C ASP A 201 23.22 27.63 -2.08
N LYS A 202 22.36 27.09 -1.22
CA LYS A 202 22.47 25.73 -0.69
C LYS A 202 22.33 24.66 -1.78
N ASN A 203 21.50 24.90 -2.80
CA ASN A 203 21.33 23.95 -3.89
C ASN A 203 22.56 23.96 -4.80
N TYR A 204 23.13 25.14 -5.05
CA TYR A 204 24.42 25.24 -5.74
C TYR A 204 25.54 24.52 -4.97
N MET A 205 25.59 24.65 -3.65
CA MET A 205 26.53 23.89 -2.81
C MET A 205 26.36 22.37 -2.97
N SER A 206 25.11 21.90 -3.01
CA SER A 206 24.80 20.49 -3.20
C SER A 206 25.25 19.99 -4.59
N GLN A 207 25.17 20.83 -5.62
CA GLN A 207 25.67 20.51 -6.96
C GLN A 207 27.19 20.36 -6.98
N LEU A 208 27.92 21.26 -6.31
CA LEU A 208 29.39 21.21 -6.21
C LEU A 208 29.89 19.94 -5.51
N ILE A 209 29.23 19.54 -4.42
CA ILE A 209 29.54 18.30 -3.69
C ILE A 209 29.35 17.08 -4.59
N ASN A 210 28.24 17.03 -5.34
CA ASN A 210 27.95 15.92 -6.25
C ASN A 210 28.93 15.82 -7.42
N ARG A 211 29.49 16.96 -7.87
CA ARG A 211 30.46 17.03 -8.97
C ARG A 211 31.91 16.92 -8.51
N ASN A 212 32.17 16.95 -7.20
CA ASN A 212 33.52 17.09 -6.63
C ASN A 212 34.27 18.33 -7.16
N GLU A 213 33.58 19.48 -7.28
CA GLU A 213 34.17 20.68 -7.88
C GLU A 213 34.22 21.86 -6.90
N ILE A 214 35.36 22.55 -6.87
CA ILE A 214 35.50 23.91 -6.32
C ILE A 214 35.59 24.92 -7.47
N PRO A 215 34.72 25.95 -7.53
CA PRO A 215 34.81 26.94 -8.60
C PRO A 215 36.14 27.69 -8.57
N HIS A 216 36.79 27.88 -9.73
CA HIS A 216 38.07 28.59 -9.81
C HIS A 216 37.97 30.03 -9.26
N SER A 217 36.81 30.68 -9.45
CA SER A 217 36.55 32.02 -8.90
C SER A 217 36.61 32.08 -7.37
N TRP A 218 36.48 30.94 -6.67
CA TRP A 218 36.56 30.89 -5.21
C TRP A 218 37.99 30.97 -4.69
N LEU A 219 38.96 30.59 -5.53
CA LEU A 219 40.39 30.73 -5.23
C LEU A 219 40.78 32.22 -5.25
N SER A 220 40.22 32.99 -6.19
CA SER A 220 40.56 34.40 -6.37
C SER A 220 39.73 35.36 -5.51
N ASN A 221 38.52 34.98 -5.08
CA ASN A 221 37.64 35.86 -4.30
C ASN A 221 37.63 35.56 -2.78
N GLY A 222 38.55 34.71 -2.30
CA GLY A 222 38.72 34.40 -0.88
C GLY A 222 37.73 33.39 -0.29
N LYS A 223 36.75 32.89 -1.06
CA LYS A 223 35.79 31.89 -0.56
C LYS A 223 36.43 30.54 -0.24
N ALA A 224 37.46 30.14 -1.00
CA ALA A 224 38.20 28.90 -0.72
C ALA A 224 39.02 29.00 0.57
N GLN A 225 39.65 30.15 0.84
CA GLN A 225 40.32 30.41 2.12
C GLN A 225 39.33 30.35 3.27
N LYS A 226 38.20 31.06 3.17
CA LYS A 226 37.15 31.03 4.19
C LYS A 226 36.62 29.61 4.44
N LEU A 227 36.56 28.77 3.40
CA LEU A 227 36.15 27.39 3.53
C LEU A 227 37.19 26.53 4.29
N ALA A 228 38.47 26.74 4.04
CA ALA A 228 39.55 26.10 4.81
C ALA A 228 39.47 26.50 6.29
N ASP A 229 39.29 27.79 6.58
CA ASP A 229 39.20 28.31 7.95
C ASP A 229 38.04 27.68 8.74
N LEU A 230 36.89 27.48 8.08
CA LEU A 230 35.71 26.83 8.68
C LEU A 230 35.95 25.37 9.07
N THR A 231 36.96 24.71 8.49
CA THR A 231 37.27 23.32 8.80
C THR A 231 38.10 23.16 10.09
N ALA A 232 38.46 24.29 10.73
CA ALA A 232 39.30 24.33 11.92
C ALA A 232 40.63 23.56 11.77
N GLY A 233 41.24 23.64 10.58
CA GLY A 233 42.52 22.99 10.27
C GLY A 233 42.42 21.55 9.77
N SER A 234 41.21 21.00 9.62
CA SER A 234 41.02 19.67 9.00
C SER A 234 41.40 19.66 7.51
N PHE A 235 41.28 20.81 6.85
CA PHE A 235 41.71 21.05 5.47
C PHE A 235 42.39 22.41 5.36
N THR A 236 43.53 22.47 4.66
CA THR A 236 44.23 23.73 4.39
C THR A 236 43.84 24.32 3.03
N TYR A 237 44.13 25.61 2.83
CA TYR A 237 43.87 26.26 1.54
C TYR A 237 44.73 25.64 0.41
N GLU A 238 45.96 25.25 0.72
CA GLU A 238 46.88 24.58 -0.21
C GLU A 238 46.32 23.23 -0.67
N GLN A 239 45.72 22.45 0.24
CA GLN A 239 45.07 21.19 -0.13
C GLN A 239 43.87 21.40 -1.07
N ILE A 240 43.15 22.51 -0.92
CA ILE A 240 42.04 22.88 -1.83
C ILE A 240 42.58 23.28 -3.21
N LEU A 241 43.75 23.93 -3.27
CA LEU A 241 44.42 24.28 -4.51
C LEU A 241 44.97 23.04 -5.24
N GLU A 242 45.57 22.11 -4.51
CA GLU A 242 46.14 20.87 -5.06
C GLU A 242 45.05 19.98 -5.67
N GLU A 243 43.90 19.82 -5.02
CA GLU A 243 42.76 19.06 -5.57
C GLU A 243 42.21 19.69 -6.87
N LYS A 244 42.38 21.00 -7.06
CA LYS A 244 41.96 21.70 -8.29
C LYS A 244 42.92 21.52 -9.46
N ALA A 245 44.17 21.10 -9.20
CA ALA A 245 45.21 20.89 -10.20
C ALA A 245 45.26 19.45 -10.73
N ALA A 246 44.53 18.52 -10.09
CA ALA A 246 44.36 17.12 -10.49
C ALA A 246 43.11 16.90 -11.36
#